data_AF-A0A947GP67-F1
#
_entry.id   AF-A0A947GP67-F1
#
_cell.length_a   1.000
_cell.length_b   1.000
_cell.length_c   1.000
_cell.angle_alpha   90.00
_cell.angle_beta   90.00
_cell.angle_gamma   90.00
#
_symmetry.space_group_name_H-M   'P 1'
#
loop_
_entity.id
_entity.type
_entity.pdbx_description
1 polymer ?
#
loop_
_entity_poly.entity_id
_entity_poly.type
_entity_poly.pdbx_seq_one_letter_code
_entity_poly.pdbx_strand_id
1 'polypeptide(L)'
;MWVISESFGPHTPAQWLALSRPMVRPVSAAADSKFRLHYDPAIAVPFNLATEGSAQRDEKMLWQLYDNIAAATLVVRGAQSDLLSRDTAHAMTQGGPQARLVEFEGVGHAPTLIAQDQLAAVAGFLLA
;
A
#
# COMPACT_ATOMS: atom_id res chain seq x y z
N MET A 1 -8.36 -16.06 -0.92
CA MET A 1 -7.41 -14.95 -0.64
C MET A 1 -6.47 -14.70 -1.80
N TRP A 2 -5.73 -15.70 -2.32
CA TRP A 2 -4.78 -15.47 -3.43
C TRP A 2 -5.42 -14.79 -4.66
N VAL A 3 -6.47 -15.39 -5.23
CA VAL A 3 -7.09 -14.95 -6.50
C VAL A 3 -7.50 -13.47 -6.49
N ILE A 4 -7.91 -12.94 -5.34
CA ILE A 4 -8.34 -11.53 -5.19
C ILE A 4 -7.18 -10.58 -4.85
N SER A 5 -5.94 -11.08 -4.83
CA SER A 5 -4.75 -10.35 -4.42
C SER A 5 -3.60 -10.48 -5.42
N GLU A 6 -3.88 -10.93 -6.65
CA GLU A 6 -2.88 -11.06 -7.71
C GLU A 6 -2.27 -9.71 -8.12
N SER A 7 -3.01 -8.61 -7.92
CA SER A 7 -2.51 -7.26 -8.16
C SER A 7 -1.36 -6.86 -7.24
N PHE A 8 -1.11 -7.56 -6.12
CA PHE A 8 0.02 -7.25 -5.22
C PHE A 8 1.38 -7.77 -5.73
N GLY A 9 1.43 -8.22 -6.99
CA GLY A 9 2.61 -8.70 -7.66
C GLY A 9 2.82 -10.20 -7.57
N PRO A 10 3.84 -10.72 -8.28
CA PRO A 10 4.15 -12.13 -8.29
C PRO A 10 4.67 -12.59 -6.93
N HIS A 11 4.07 -13.65 -6.39
CA HIS A 11 4.52 -14.33 -5.18
C HIS A 11 4.66 -15.82 -5.44
N THR A 12 5.54 -16.48 -4.70
CA THR A 12 5.51 -17.95 -4.55
C THR A 12 4.41 -18.35 -3.55
N PRO A 13 3.92 -19.61 -3.60
CA PRO A 13 3.01 -20.14 -2.58
C PRO A 13 3.48 -19.92 -1.14
N ALA A 14 4.79 -20.08 -0.88
CA ALA A 14 5.37 -19.90 0.44
C ALA A 14 5.39 -18.43 0.88
N GLN A 15 5.76 -17.51 -0.01
CA GLN A 15 5.75 -16.07 0.27
C GLN A 15 4.34 -15.58 0.59
N TRP A 16 3.35 -15.99 -0.21
CA TRP A 16 1.97 -15.62 0.05
C TRP A 16 1.42 -16.21 1.35
N LEU A 17 1.78 -17.46 1.68
CA LEU A 17 1.38 -18.04 2.96
C LEU A 17 1.96 -17.24 4.13
N ALA A 18 3.23 -16.81 4.03
CA ALA A 18 3.88 -15.98 5.04
C ALA A 18 3.20 -14.60 5.18
N LEU A 19 2.85 -13.95 4.06
CA LEU A 19 2.12 -12.68 4.03
C LEU A 19 0.71 -12.82 4.62
N SER A 20 -0.02 -13.86 4.24
CA SER A 20 -1.45 -13.97 4.50
C SER A 20 -1.79 -14.60 5.85
N ARG A 21 -0.91 -15.44 6.42
CA ARG A 21 -1.10 -16.05 7.74
C ARG A 21 -1.39 -15.03 8.86
N PRO A 22 -0.64 -13.93 9.06
CA PRO A 22 -0.92 -12.97 10.12
C PRO A 22 -2.19 -12.14 9.89
N MET A 23 -2.72 -12.10 8.67
CA MET A 23 -3.92 -11.33 8.31
C MET A 23 -5.21 -11.96 8.82
N VAL A 24 -5.16 -13.20 9.30
CA VAL A 24 -6.32 -13.95 9.78
C VAL A 24 -6.11 -14.51 11.18
N ARG A 25 -7.22 -14.72 11.90
CA ARG A 25 -7.24 -15.42 13.19
C ARG A 25 -8.43 -16.38 13.24
N PRO A 26 -8.33 -17.49 14.00
CA PRO A 26 -9.47 -18.37 14.17
C PRO A 26 -10.60 -17.66 14.92
N VAL A 27 -11.84 -18.05 14.66
CA VAL A 27 -13.04 -17.51 15.33
C VAL A 27 -13.16 -18.05 16.76
N SER A 28 -12.63 -19.25 17.01
CA SER A 28 -12.66 -19.98 18.28
C SER A 28 -11.42 -20.87 18.42
N ALA A 29 -11.21 -21.49 19.60
CA ALA A 29 -10.10 -22.43 19.84
C ALA A 29 -10.36 -23.86 19.31
N ALA A 30 -11.51 -24.11 18.66
CA ALA A 30 -11.84 -25.43 18.11
C ALA A 30 -10.91 -25.80 16.95
N ALA A 31 -10.60 -27.09 16.79
CA ALA A 31 -9.68 -27.59 15.76
C ALA A 31 -10.17 -27.31 14.32
N ASP A 32 -11.48 -27.19 14.12
CA ASP A 32 -12.17 -26.92 12.86
C ASP A 32 -12.64 -25.45 12.74
N SER A 33 -12.09 -24.55 13.58
CA SER A 33 -12.51 -23.16 13.60
C SER A 33 -12.30 -22.49 12.24
N LYS A 34 -13.33 -21.74 11.80
CA LYS A 34 -13.21 -20.86 10.64
C LYS A 34 -12.26 -19.71 10.93
N PHE A 35 -11.73 -19.10 9.88
CA PHE A 35 -10.90 -17.91 9.98
C PHE A 35 -11.72 -16.64 9.74
N ARG A 36 -11.30 -15.57 10.40
CA ARG A 36 -11.75 -14.20 10.16
C ARG A 36 -10.54 -13.29 10.00
N LEU A 37 -10.74 -12.12 9.40
CA LEU A 37 -9.69 -11.11 9.30
C LEU A 37 -9.24 -10.68 10.70
N HIS A 38 -7.95 -10.37 10.81
CA HIS A 38 -7.31 -9.95 12.04
C HIS A 38 -7.38 -8.44 12.23
N TYR A 39 -8.52 -7.84 11.89
CA TYR A 39 -8.88 -6.45 12.17
C TYR A 39 -10.40 -6.35 12.26
N ASP A 40 -10.92 -5.23 12.76
CA ASP A 40 -12.36 -4.96 12.79
C ASP A 40 -12.87 -4.52 11.40
N PRO A 41 -13.72 -5.29 10.71
CA PRO A 41 -14.27 -4.89 9.42
C PRO A 41 -15.03 -3.55 9.45
N ALA A 42 -15.48 -3.10 10.63
CA ALA A 42 -16.15 -1.81 10.77
C ALA A 42 -15.24 -0.61 10.42
N ILE A 43 -13.92 -0.80 10.33
CA ILE A 43 -12.99 0.23 9.83
C ILE A 43 -13.32 0.71 8.41
N ALA A 44 -14.02 -0.10 7.62
CA ALA A 44 -14.46 0.26 6.28
C ALA A 44 -15.74 1.12 6.24
N VAL A 45 -16.53 1.17 7.33
CA VAL A 45 -17.84 1.85 7.36
C VAL A 45 -17.74 3.35 7.04
N PRO A 46 -16.76 4.13 7.54
CA PRO A 46 -16.66 5.55 7.23
C PRO A 46 -16.49 5.86 5.74
N PHE A 47 -15.90 4.94 4.95
CA PHE A 47 -15.72 5.14 3.51
C PHE A 47 -17.05 5.19 2.76
N ASN A 48 -18.14 4.64 3.31
CA ASN A 48 -19.48 4.74 2.73
C ASN A 48 -20.05 6.17 2.76
N LEU A 49 -19.46 7.06 3.57
CA LEU A 49 -19.85 8.47 3.67
C LEU A 49 -19.06 9.36 2.72
N ALA A 50 -18.07 8.80 2.01
CA ALA A 50 -17.24 9.56 1.09
C ALA A 50 -18.08 10.06 -0.10
N THR A 51 -17.89 11.33 -0.44
CA THR A 51 -18.45 11.97 -1.61
C THR A 51 -17.32 12.50 -2.48
N GLU A 52 -17.57 12.74 -3.76
CA GLU A 52 -16.58 13.40 -4.63
C GLU A 52 -16.12 14.74 -4.04
N GLY A 53 -17.06 15.51 -3.50
CA GLY A 53 -16.77 16.81 -2.89
C GLY A 53 -15.93 16.72 -1.61
N SER A 54 -16.10 15.67 -0.78
CA SER A 54 -15.21 15.44 0.35
C SER A 54 -13.83 14.98 -0.11
N ALA A 55 -13.77 14.03 -1.05
CA ALA A 55 -12.50 13.51 -1.58
C ALA A 55 -11.61 14.62 -2.17
N GLN A 56 -12.18 15.54 -2.94
CA GLN A 56 -11.43 16.68 -3.50
C GLN A 56 -10.91 17.65 -2.42
N ARG A 57 -11.66 17.84 -1.32
CA ARG A 57 -11.21 18.67 -0.20
C ARG A 57 -10.08 17.98 0.55
N ASP A 58 -10.23 16.69 0.81
CA ASP A 58 -9.25 15.88 1.52
C ASP A 58 -7.95 15.79 0.70
N GLU A 59 -8.04 15.63 -0.62
CA GLU A 59 -6.88 15.65 -1.52
C GLU A 59 -6.11 16.97 -1.43
N LYS A 60 -6.80 18.12 -1.47
CA LYS A 60 -6.14 19.44 -1.30
C LYS A 60 -5.44 19.56 0.04
N MET A 61 -6.08 19.07 1.12
CA MET A 61 -5.48 19.07 2.44
C MET A 61 -4.25 18.15 2.50
N LEU A 62 -4.30 16.97 1.88
CA LEU A 62 -3.17 16.05 1.81
C LEU A 62 -1.98 16.64 1.06
N TRP A 63 -2.21 17.37 -0.04
CA TRP A 63 -1.13 18.10 -0.73
C TRP A 63 -0.49 19.17 0.14
N GLN A 64 -1.29 19.95 0.88
CA GLN A 64 -0.75 20.92 1.84
C GLN A 64 0.10 20.25 2.93
N LEU A 65 -0.31 19.08 3.42
CA LEU A 65 0.47 18.32 4.39
C LEU A 65 1.76 17.77 3.76
N TYR A 66 1.67 17.23 2.55
CA TYR A 66 2.80 16.72 1.79
C TYR A 66 3.85 17.81 1.53
N ASP A 67 3.41 19.02 1.17
CA ASP A 67 4.29 20.17 0.93
C ASP A 67 5.09 20.59 2.17
N ASN A 68 4.60 20.26 3.37
CA ASN A 68 5.27 20.57 4.64
C ASN A 68 6.22 19.46 5.14
N ILE A 69 6.38 18.36 4.40
CA ILE A 69 7.34 17.30 4.77
C ILE A 69 8.75 17.81 4.49
N ALA A 70 9.57 17.93 5.54
CA ALA A 70 10.99 18.31 5.44
C ALA A 70 11.96 17.12 5.40
N ALA A 71 11.47 15.91 5.64
CA ALA A 71 12.30 14.71 5.65
C ALA A 71 12.59 14.21 4.22
N ALA A 72 13.77 13.61 4.04
CA ALA A 72 14.03 12.82 2.84
C ALA A 72 12.91 11.79 2.67
N THR A 73 12.35 11.70 1.46
CA THR A 73 11.15 10.91 1.20
C THR A 73 11.35 9.99 0.01
N LEU A 74 10.95 8.72 0.17
CA LEU A 74 10.86 7.72 -0.88
C LEU A 74 9.38 7.40 -1.13
N VAL A 75 8.95 7.51 -2.39
CA VAL A 75 7.65 7.01 -2.86
C VAL A 75 7.90 5.71 -3.61
N VAL A 76 7.29 4.63 -3.14
CA VAL A 76 7.23 3.34 -3.84
C VAL A 76 5.86 3.16 -4.47
N ARG A 77 5.84 2.82 -5.75
CA ARG A 77 4.60 2.67 -6.53
C ARG A 77 4.61 1.36 -7.31
N GLY A 78 3.49 0.65 -7.33
CA GLY A 78 3.28 -0.39 -8.33
C GLY A 78 2.94 0.24 -9.68
N ALA A 79 3.60 -0.18 -10.77
CA ALA A 79 3.39 0.38 -12.09
C ALA A 79 1.91 0.30 -12.54
N GLN A 80 1.21 -0.77 -12.13
CA GLN A 80 -0.20 -1.04 -12.39
C GLN A 80 -1.12 -0.57 -11.24
N SER A 81 -0.67 0.35 -10.39
CA SER A 81 -1.50 0.87 -9.28
C SER A 81 -2.77 1.55 -9.80
N ASP A 82 -3.90 1.15 -9.23
CA ASP A 82 -5.24 1.69 -9.43
C ASP A 82 -5.58 2.83 -8.46
N LEU A 83 -4.79 3.02 -7.40
CA LEU A 83 -5.03 4.01 -6.36
C LEU A 83 -4.10 5.23 -6.45
N LEU A 84 -2.79 5.01 -6.62
CA LEU A 84 -1.83 6.10 -6.81
C LEU A 84 -1.47 6.20 -8.30
N SER A 85 -2.03 7.22 -8.97
CA SER A 85 -1.78 7.42 -10.39
C SER A 85 -0.30 7.75 -10.67
N ARG A 86 0.16 7.44 -11.89
CA ARG A 86 1.52 7.78 -12.34
C ARG A 86 1.74 9.30 -12.30
N ASP A 87 0.77 10.08 -12.75
CA ASP A 87 0.87 11.54 -12.80
C ASP A 87 0.95 12.14 -11.40
N THR A 88 0.15 11.65 -10.46
CA THR A 88 0.22 12.02 -9.04
C THR A 88 1.60 11.69 -8.46
N ALA A 89 2.11 10.48 -8.70
CA ALA A 89 3.43 10.08 -8.21
C ALA A 89 4.56 10.92 -8.81
N HIS A 90 4.48 11.29 -10.10
CA HIS A 90 5.42 12.23 -10.70
C HIS A 90 5.33 13.61 -10.07
N ALA A 91 4.13 14.15 -9.82
CA ALA A 91 3.95 15.44 -9.15
C ALA A 91 4.58 15.45 -7.74
N MET A 92 4.51 14.33 -7.01
CA MET A 92 5.16 14.17 -5.70
C MET A 92 6.70 14.29 -5.76
N THR A 93 7.32 14.07 -6.92
CA THR A 93 8.78 14.28 -7.12
C THR A 93 9.16 15.74 -7.36
N GLN A 94 8.18 16.58 -7.70
CA GLN A 94 8.40 17.98 -8.08
C GLN A 94 8.03 18.96 -6.94
N GLY A 95 7.05 18.59 -6.11
CA GLY A 95 6.58 19.36 -4.95
C GLY A 95 6.99 18.79 -3.59
N GLY A 96 6.73 19.55 -2.53
CA GLY A 96 7.07 19.19 -1.15
C GLY A 96 8.50 18.67 -0.95
N PRO A 97 8.69 17.47 -0.38
CA PRO A 97 10.02 16.90 -0.11
C PRO A 97 10.77 16.45 -1.38
N GLN A 98 10.19 16.65 -2.57
CA GLN A 98 10.78 16.22 -3.85
C GLN A 98 11.17 14.74 -3.82
N ALA A 99 10.19 13.90 -3.51
CA ALA A 99 10.46 12.51 -3.18
C ALA A 99 11.16 11.76 -4.32
N ARG A 100 12.05 10.84 -3.95
CA ARG A 100 12.57 9.84 -4.88
C ARG A 100 11.45 8.85 -5.20
N LEU A 101 11.12 8.69 -6.48
CA LEU A 101 10.13 7.73 -6.96
C LEU A 101 10.79 6.44 -7.45
N VAL A 102 10.28 5.30 -7.01
CA VAL A 102 10.63 3.96 -7.51
C VAL A 102 9.35 3.23 -7.89
N GLU A 103 9.33 2.68 -9.11
CA GLU A 103 8.18 1.95 -9.65
C GLU A 103 8.51 0.47 -9.86
N PHE A 104 7.57 -0.42 -9.56
CA PHE A 104 7.71 -1.87 -9.70
C PHE A 104 6.73 -2.43 -10.73
N GLU A 105 7.26 -3.08 -11.77
CA GLU A 105 6.46 -3.71 -12.82
C GLU A 105 5.74 -4.98 -12.34
N GLY A 106 4.53 -5.20 -12.86
CA GLY A 106 3.65 -6.30 -12.45
C GLY A 106 3.02 -6.11 -11.07
N VAL A 107 3.12 -4.93 -10.47
CA VAL A 107 2.63 -4.62 -9.11
C VAL A 107 1.60 -3.50 -9.17
N GLY A 108 0.49 -3.67 -8.46
CA GLY A 108 -0.60 -2.71 -8.28
C GLY A 108 -0.52 -1.96 -6.94
N HIS A 109 -1.68 -1.61 -6.36
CA HIS A 109 -1.73 -1.08 -4.99
C HIS A 109 -1.77 -2.25 -3.98
N ALA A 110 -0.72 -2.52 -3.21
CA ALA A 110 0.58 -1.83 -3.14
C ALA A 110 1.74 -2.84 -3.19
N PRO A 111 2.97 -2.39 -3.51
CA PRO A 111 4.18 -3.20 -3.30
C PRO A 111 4.20 -3.80 -1.89
N THR A 112 4.40 -5.12 -1.80
CA THR A 112 4.32 -5.88 -0.53
C THR A 112 5.58 -5.80 0.32
N LEU A 113 6.66 -5.25 -0.25
CA LEU A 113 7.98 -5.08 0.37
C LEU A 113 8.65 -6.38 0.84
N ILE A 114 8.36 -7.51 0.16
CA ILE A 114 9.04 -8.79 0.40
C ILE A 114 9.88 -9.28 -0.79
N ALA A 115 9.69 -8.68 -1.96
CA ALA A 115 10.51 -8.95 -3.14
C ALA A 115 11.89 -8.29 -2.99
N GLN A 116 12.93 -8.92 -3.55
CA GLN A 116 14.32 -8.48 -3.35
C GLN A 116 14.58 -7.08 -3.91
N ASP A 117 14.02 -6.75 -5.06
CA ASP A 117 14.07 -5.43 -5.67
C ASP A 117 13.40 -4.34 -4.80
N GLN A 118 12.25 -4.67 -4.21
CA GLN A 118 11.54 -3.78 -3.29
C GLN A 118 12.31 -3.55 -2.00
N LEU A 119 12.88 -4.62 -1.41
CA LEU A 119 13.73 -4.54 -0.24
C LEU A 119 15.00 -3.70 -0.52
N ALA A 120 15.65 -3.93 -1.65
CA ALA A 120 16.84 -3.17 -2.06
C ALA A 120 16.55 -1.68 -2.25
N ALA A 121 15.39 -1.33 -2.82
CA ALA A 121 14.97 0.07 -2.98
C ALA A 121 14.82 0.78 -1.63
N VAL A 122 14.17 0.13 -0.65
CA VAL A 122 13.98 0.69 0.70
C VAL A 122 15.30 0.74 1.46
N ALA A 123 16.06 -0.35 1.51
CA ALA A 123 17.33 -0.40 2.21
C ALA A 123 18.34 0.59 1.63
N GLY A 124 18.44 0.68 0.30
CA GLY A 124 19.32 1.63 -0.38
C GLY A 124 18.92 3.08 -0.18
N PHE A 125 17.66 3.37 0.14
CA PHE A 125 17.23 4.71 0.54
C PHE A 125 17.59 5.02 2.00
N LEU A 126 17.39 4.07 2.92
CA LEU A 126 17.64 4.26 4.35
C LEU A 126 19.12 4.28 4.73
N LEU A 127 19.97 3.61 3.95
CA LEU A 127 21.42 3.50 4.19
C LEU A 127 22.26 4.46 3.34
N ALA A 128 21.61 5.35 2.58
CA ALA A 128 22.26 6.37 1.76
C ALA A 128 22.87 7.52 2.57
#